data_AF-A0A1F3JYW2-F1
#
_entry.id   AF-A0A1F3JYW2-F1
#
_cell.length_a   1.000
_cell.length_b   1.000
_cell.length_c   1.000
_cell.angle_alpha   90.00
_cell.angle_beta   90.00
_cell.angle_gamma   90.00
#
_symmetry.space_group_name_H-M   'P 1'
#
loop_
_entity.id
_entity.type
_entity.pdbx_description
1 polymer ?
#
loop_
_entity_poly.entity_id
_entity_poly.type
_entity_poly.pdbx_seq_one_letter_code
_entity_poly.pdbx_strand_id
1 'polypeptide(L)'
;MKSKTAFKIALTDSEKQEMRRNKVKIKDIPNYAVDELAVIMGVSLERAKEVYALIGFQMIPSIGIRFAEDLISLGYYSINELKGKDATKLTEEFELLKGYWIDPCVEDQFRLAVHYAETGDKTKKWWDFTEERKKYR
;
A
#
# COMPACT_ATOMS: atom_id res chain seq x y z
N MET A 1 1.42 21.73 5.27
CA MET A 1 1.97 20.87 6.36
C MET A 1 2.53 19.59 5.74
N LYS A 2 3.85 19.39 5.78
CA LYS A 2 4.45 18.10 5.38
C LYS A 2 4.14 17.10 6.49
N SER A 3 3.17 16.22 6.29
CA SER A 3 2.97 15.05 7.16
C SER A 3 4.28 14.28 7.22
N LYS A 4 4.89 14.18 8.41
CA LYS A 4 5.96 13.21 8.68
C LYS A 4 5.29 11.82 8.70
N THR A 5 5.00 11.27 7.53
CA THR A 5 4.49 9.90 7.45
C THR A 5 5.63 8.96 7.81
N ALA A 6 5.57 8.40 9.01
CA ALA A 6 6.50 7.35 9.43
C ALA A 6 6.03 6.04 8.81
N PHE A 7 6.60 5.67 7.65
CA PHE A 7 6.35 4.39 7.01
C PHE A 7 6.74 3.26 7.96
N LYS A 8 5.81 2.34 8.23
CA LYS A 8 6.05 1.16 9.06
C LYS A 8 6.14 -0.04 8.13
N ILE A 9 7.26 -0.76 8.16
CA ILE A 9 7.43 -2.01 7.43
C ILE A 9 8.21 -3.00 8.29
N ALA A 10 7.84 -4.27 8.22
CA ALA A 10 8.56 -5.35 8.89
C ALA A 10 9.79 -5.72 8.07
N LEU A 11 10.96 -5.22 8.48
CA LEU A 11 12.25 -5.59 7.92
C LEU A 11 12.98 -6.58 8.83
N THR A 12 13.65 -7.57 8.24
CA THR A 12 14.56 -8.47 8.95
C THR A 12 15.80 -7.70 9.43
N ASP A 13 16.54 -8.26 10.38
CA ASP A 13 17.73 -7.59 10.89
C ASP A 13 18.86 -7.52 9.84
N SER A 14 18.95 -8.51 8.96
CA SER A 14 19.85 -8.49 7.80
C SER A 14 19.48 -7.37 6.81
N GLU A 15 18.18 -7.23 6.47
CA GLU A 15 17.69 -6.14 5.61
C GLU A 15 18.01 -4.76 6.22
N LYS A 16 17.81 -4.59 7.53
CA LYS A 16 18.15 -3.34 8.24
C LYS A 16 19.66 -3.08 8.21
N GLN A 17 20.48 -4.12 8.34
CA GLN A 17 21.94 -3.99 8.34
C GLN A 17 22.46 -3.51 6.98
N GLU A 18 22.00 -4.10 5.88
CA GLU A 18 22.40 -3.70 4.53
C GLU A 18 21.90 -2.28 4.20
N MET A 19 20.67 -1.93 4.57
CA MET A 19 20.16 -0.56 4.43
C MET A 19 21.03 0.47 5.16
N ARG A 20 21.47 0.17 6.40
CA ARG A 20 22.38 1.04 7.17
C ARG A 20 23.74 1.16 6.50
N ARG A 21 24.30 0.04 6.01
CA ARG A 21 25.59 0.01 5.31
C ARG A 21 25.58 0.89 4.06
N ASN A 22 24.48 0.83 3.30
CA ASN A 22 24.26 1.64 2.10
C ASN A 22 23.72 3.05 2.41
N LYS A 23 23.58 3.42 3.69
CA LYS A 23 23.08 4.73 4.16
C LYS A 23 21.67 5.09 3.65
N VAL A 24 20.86 4.10 3.31
CA VAL A 24 19.48 4.28 2.85
C VAL A 24 18.52 4.23 4.04
N LYS A 25 17.57 5.16 4.10
CA LYS A 25 16.49 5.14 5.10
C LYS A 25 15.19 4.72 4.44
N ILE A 26 14.24 4.24 5.24
CA ILE A 26 12.92 3.79 4.74
C ILE A 26 12.23 4.87 3.89
N LYS A 27 12.30 6.13 4.32
CA LYS A 27 11.73 7.28 3.60
C LYS A 27 12.36 7.55 2.22
N ASP A 28 13.56 7.00 1.96
CA ASP A 28 14.30 7.21 0.74
C ASP A 28 14.03 6.10 -0.29
N ILE A 29 13.40 4.98 0.13
CA ILE A 29 13.07 3.83 -0.72
C ILE A 29 12.31 4.23 -2.00
N PRO A 30 11.32 5.14 -1.98
CA PRO A 30 10.61 5.55 -3.21
C PRO A 30 11.50 6.22 -4.27
N ASN A 31 12.73 6.62 -3.93
CA ASN A 31 13.66 7.27 -4.85
C ASN A 31 14.53 6.28 -5.64
N TYR A 32 14.41 4.98 -5.38
CA TYR A 32 15.20 3.92 -6.02
C TYR A 32 14.30 3.05 -6.89
N ALA A 33 14.87 2.48 -7.95
CA ALA A 33 14.22 1.42 -8.69
C ALA A 33 14.22 0.11 -7.88
N VAL A 34 13.29 -0.79 -8.19
CA VAL A 34 13.11 -2.04 -7.45
C VAL A 34 14.33 -2.96 -7.53
N ASP A 35 14.97 -3.01 -8.69
CA ASP A 35 16.21 -3.76 -8.93
C ASP A 35 17.40 -3.17 -8.15
N GLU A 36 17.50 -1.85 -8.05
CA GLU A 36 18.49 -1.19 -7.18
C GLU A 36 18.25 -1.53 -5.71
N LEU A 37 16.99 -1.51 -5.26
CA LEU A 37 16.62 -1.87 -3.89
C LEU A 37 16.98 -3.32 -3.56
N ALA A 38 16.78 -4.25 -4.50
CA ALA A 38 17.17 -5.64 -4.32
C ALA A 38 18.68 -5.77 -4.02
N VAL A 39 19.52 -5.01 -4.74
CA VAL A 39 20.97 -4.96 -4.51
C VAL A 39 21.31 -4.27 -3.18
N ILE A 40 20.71 -3.11 -2.91
CA ILE A 40 20.95 -2.31 -1.69
C ILE A 40 20.58 -3.08 -0.42
N MET A 41 19.50 -3.85 -0.47
CA MET A 41 18.98 -4.61 0.66
C MET A 41 19.55 -6.03 0.74
N GLY A 42 20.20 -6.51 -0.33
CA GLY A 42 20.69 -7.88 -0.42
C GLY A 42 19.58 -8.92 -0.41
N VAL A 43 18.45 -8.63 -1.07
CA VAL A 43 17.24 -9.48 -1.09
C VAL A 43 16.84 -9.90 -2.49
N SER A 44 15.88 -10.83 -2.61
CA SER A 44 15.29 -11.18 -3.91
C SER A 44 14.53 -10.00 -4.52
N LEU A 45 14.37 -10.03 -5.84
CA LEU A 45 13.58 -9.02 -6.55
C LEU A 45 12.12 -8.98 -6.06
N GLU A 46 11.56 -10.15 -5.72
CA GLU A 46 10.20 -10.27 -5.17
C GLU A 46 10.08 -9.54 -3.82
N ARG A 47 11.05 -9.75 -2.93
CA ARG A 47 11.07 -9.08 -1.63
C ARG A 47 11.26 -7.56 -1.77
N ALA A 48 12.09 -7.12 -2.72
CA ALA A 48 12.24 -5.70 -3.02
C ALA A 48 10.94 -5.08 -3.55
N LYS A 49 10.19 -5.81 -4.42
CA LYS A 49 8.86 -5.39 -4.89
C LYS A 49 7.87 -5.24 -3.74
N GLU A 50 7.82 -6.21 -2.82
CA GLU A 50 6.96 -6.13 -1.63
C GLU A 50 7.28 -4.89 -0.79
N VAL A 51 8.56 -4.68 -0.45
CA VAL A 51 8.97 -3.54 0.38
C VAL A 51 8.63 -2.21 -0.30
N TYR A 52 8.85 -2.12 -1.61
CA TYR A 52 8.48 -0.94 -2.40
C TYR A 52 6.96 -0.70 -2.38
N ALA A 53 6.17 -1.74 -2.61
CA ALA A 53 4.71 -1.70 -2.61
C ALA A 53 4.15 -1.26 -1.25
N LEU A 54 4.63 -1.87 -0.15
CA LEU A 54 4.20 -1.55 1.21
C LEU A 54 4.40 -0.07 1.55
N ILE A 55 5.49 0.53 1.08
CA ILE A 55 5.77 1.95 1.27
C ILE A 55 4.88 2.79 0.35
N GLY A 56 4.77 2.40 -0.93
CA GLY A 56 3.93 3.07 -1.92
C GLY A 56 2.48 3.21 -1.46
N PHE A 57 1.86 2.12 -0.99
CA PHE A 57 0.49 2.16 -0.47
C PHE A 57 0.34 3.02 0.78
N GLN A 58 1.33 3.05 1.67
CA GLN A 58 1.33 3.96 2.84
C GLN A 58 1.55 5.44 2.47
N MET A 59 1.85 5.77 1.20
CA MET A 59 1.84 7.16 0.74
C MET A 59 0.43 7.70 0.51
N ILE A 60 -0.57 6.82 0.35
CA ILE A 60 -1.96 7.19 0.25
C ILE A 60 -2.39 7.77 1.62
N PRO A 61 -3.02 8.96 1.65
CA PRO A 61 -3.47 9.54 2.91
C PRO A 61 -4.37 8.57 3.68
N SER A 62 -4.29 8.54 5.00
CA SER A 62 -5.12 7.68 5.86
C SER A 62 -4.96 6.15 5.69
N ILE A 63 -4.06 5.69 4.82
CA ILE A 63 -3.72 4.28 4.66
C ILE A 63 -2.54 3.91 5.56
N GLY A 64 -2.68 2.81 6.29
CA GLY A 64 -1.65 2.25 7.16
C GLY A 64 -1.09 0.93 6.62
N ILE A 65 -0.10 0.39 7.35
CA ILE A 65 0.59 -0.85 6.98
C ILE A 65 -0.36 -2.05 6.81
N ARG A 66 -1.37 -2.21 7.66
CA ARG A 66 -2.29 -3.36 7.58
C ARG A 66 -3.01 -3.42 6.23
N PHE A 67 -3.54 -2.29 5.78
CA PHE A 67 -4.20 -2.22 4.47
C PHE A 67 -3.22 -2.33 3.30
N ALA A 68 -1.99 -1.84 3.47
CA ALA A 68 -0.93 -2.06 2.48
C ALA A 68 -0.57 -3.57 2.34
N GLU A 69 -0.52 -4.30 3.45
CA GLU A 69 -0.35 -5.76 3.46
C GLU A 69 -1.54 -6.47 2.81
N ASP A 70 -2.76 -5.99 3.06
CA ASP A 70 -3.97 -6.53 2.45
C ASP A 70 -3.96 -6.38 0.91
N LEU A 71 -3.55 -5.22 0.38
CA LEU A 71 -3.37 -5.01 -1.07
C LEU A 71 -2.32 -5.96 -1.68
N ILE A 72 -1.21 -6.21 -0.98
CA ILE A 72 -0.21 -7.18 -1.44
C ILE A 72 -0.76 -8.60 -1.38
N SER A 73 -1.57 -8.94 -0.37
CA SER A 73 -2.20 -10.26 -0.28
C SER A 73 -3.16 -10.55 -1.42
N LEU A 74 -3.74 -9.50 -2.02
CA LEU A 74 -4.53 -9.56 -3.25
C LEU A 74 -3.68 -9.61 -4.53
N GLY A 75 -2.36 -9.52 -4.42
CA GLY A 75 -1.42 -9.56 -5.55
C GLY A 75 -1.12 -8.20 -6.17
N TYR A 76 -1.46 -7.09 -5.52
CA TYR A 76 -1.13 -5.75 -6.03
C TYR A 76 0.20 -5.25 -5.44
N TYR A 77 1.11 -4.81 -6.31
CA TYR A 77 2.45 -4.34 -5.91
C TYR A 77 2.70 -2.87 -6.26
N SER A 78 1.72 -2.17 -6.81
CA SER A 78 1.81 -0.76 -7.13
C SER A 78 0.44 -0.09 -7.17
N ILE A 79 0.43 1.22 -6.92
CA ILE A 79 -0.78 2.05 -7.00
C ILE A 79 -1.36 2.02 -8.42
N ASN A 80 -0.50 1.98 -9.44
CA ASN A 80 -0.94 1.98 -10.84
C ASN A 80 -1.77 0.74 -11.21
N GLU A 81 -1.55 -0.40 -10.58
CA GLU A 81 -2.34 -1.62 -10.83
C GLU A 81 -3.77 -1.52 -10.31
N LEU A 82 -4.06 -0.56 -9.42
CA LEU A 82 -5.40 -0.28 -8.91
C LEU A 82 -6.20 0.64 -9.84
N LYS A 83 -5.57 1.23 -10.86
CA LYS A 83 -6.24 2.18 -11.76
C LYS A 83 -7.31 1.48 -12.60
N GLY A 84 -8.53 2.02 -12.60
CA GLY A 84 -9.67 1.44 -13.32
C GLY A 84 -10.20 0.14 -12.71
N LYS A 85 -9.74 -0.25 -11.51
CA LYS A 85 -10.34 -1.34 -10.74
C LYS A 85 -11.63 -0.87 -10.09
N ASP A 86 -12.52 -1.82 -9.85
CA ASP A 86 -13.74 -1.57 -9.11
C ASP A 86 -13.50 -1.88 -7.63
N ALA A 87 -13.63 -0.87 -6.77
CA ALA A 87 -13.38 -1.01 -5.34
C ALA A 87 -14.32 -2.02 -4.65
N THR A 88 -15.56 -2.16 -5.14
CA THR A 88 -16.49 -3.17 -4.63
C THR A 88 -16.00 -4.57 -4.99
N LYS A 89 -15.55 -4.78 -6.24
CA LYS A 89 -14.98 -6.09 -6.64
C LYS A 89 -13.71 -6.43 -5.87
N LEU A 90 -12.83 -5.46 -5.64
CA LEU A 90 -11.64 -5.65 -4.80
C LEU A 90 -12.01 -6.09 -3.37
N THR A 91 -13.09 -5.50 -2.84
CA THR A 91 -13.63 -5.87 -1.53
C THR A 91 -14.15 -7.29 -1.52
N GLU A 92 -14.94 -7.68 -2.53
CA GLU A 92 -15.45 -9.06 -2.68
C GLU A 92 -14.31 -10.09 -2.84
N GLU A 93 -13.32 -9.80 -3.68
CA GLU A 93 -12.11 -10.62 -3.85
C GLU A 93 -11.37 -10.80 -2.51
N PHE A 94 -11.32 -9.74 -1.70
CA PHE A 94 -10.68 -9.77 -0.40
C PHE A 94 -11.48 -10.54 0.66
N GLU A 95 -12.81 -10.39 0.69
CA GLU A 95 -13.69 -11.20 1.54
C GLU A 95 -13.56 -12.69 1.21
N LEU A 96 -13.49 -13.03 -0.09
CA LEU A 96 -13.26 -14.40 -0.55
C LEU A 96 -11.88 -14.93 -0.10
N LEU A 97 -10.83 -14.11 -0.19
CA LEU A 97 -9.49 -14.47 0.25
C LEU A 97 -9.42 -14.72 1.76
N LYS A 98 -10.12 -13.90 2.56
CA LYS A 98 -10.15 -14.05 4.03
C LYS A 98 -11.10 -15.15 4.51
N GLY A 99 -12.10 -15.50 3.72
CA GLY A 99 -13.15 -16.46 4.07
C GLY A 99 -14.20 -15.92 5.04
N TYR A 100 -14.24 -14.59 5.25
CA TYR A 100 -15.22 -13.92 6.09
C TYR A 100 -15.48 -12.50 5.59
N TRP A 101 -16.62 -11.94 6.02
CA TRP A 101 -17.02 -10.57 5.69
C TRP A 101 -16.18 -9.57 6.47
N ILE A 102 -15.63 -8.60 5.77
CA ILE A 102 -14.72 -7.62 6.38
C ILE A 102 -15.50 -6.44 6.95
N ASP A 103 -14.84 -5.67 7.82
CA ASP A 103 -15.39 -4.42 8.29
C ASP A 103 -15.66 -3.46 7.11
N PRO A 104 -16.83 -2.79 7.06
CA PRO A 104 -17.17 -1.90 5.95
C PRO A 104 -16.16 -0.76 5.72
N CYS A 105 -15.40 -0.36 6.75
CA CYS A 105 -14.35 0.66 6.62
C CYS A 105 -13.16 0.21 5.76
N VAL A 106 -13.02 -1.09 5.49
CA VAL A 106 -12.00 -1.62 4.58
C VAL A 106 -12.41 -1.38 3.12
N GLU A 107 -13.70 -1.52 2.79
CA GLU A 107 -14.24 -1.14 1.47
C GLU A 107 -14.00 0.35 1.19
N ASP A 108 -14.20 1.21 2.19
CA ASP A 108 -13.93 2.64 2.07
C ASP A 108 -12.44 2.93 1.77
N GLN A 109 -11.53 2.11 2.29
CA GLN A 109 -10.10 2.18 1.97
C GLN A 109 -9.80 1.69 0.55
N PHE A 110 -10.47 0.65 0.06
CA PHE A 110 -10.37 0.24 -1.35
C PHE A 110 -10.86 1.34 -2.30
N ARG A 111 -11.98 1.99 -1.98
CA ARG A 111 -12.50 3.13 -2.75
C ARG A 111 -11.49 4.27 -2.81
N LEU A 112 -10.90 4.64 -1.67
CA LEU A 112 -9.84 5.63 -1.62
C LEU A 112 -8.63 5.22 -2.46
N ALA A 113 -8.19 3.96 -2.37
CA ALA A 113 -6.99 3.49 -3.07
C ALA A 113 -7.16 3.53 -4.60
N VAL A 114 -8.32 3.10 -5.10
CA VAL A 114 -8.69 3.23 -6.52
C VAL A 114 -8.76 4.69 -6.94
N HIS A 115 -9.48 5.53 -6.17
CA HIS A 115 -9.58 6.95 -6.45
C HIS A 115 -8.20 7.63 -6.51
N TYR A 116 -7.34 7.33 -5.54
CA TYR A 116 -5.97 7.84 -5.50
C TYR A 116 -5.15 7.37 -6.70
N ALA A 117 -5.31 6.13 -7.14
CA ALA A 117 -4.62 5.61 -8.34
C ALA A 117 -5.07 6.32 -9.63
N GLU A 118 -6.32 6.77 -9.69
CA GLU A 118 -6.87 7.47 -10.86
C GLU A 118 -6.51 8.95 -10.88
N THR A 119 -6.64 9.63 -9.73
CA THR A 119 -6.58 11.10 -9.66
C THR A 119 -5.28 11.63 -9.06
N GLY A 120 -4.58 10.80 -8.25
CA GLY A 120 -3.47 11.25 -7.42
C GLY A 120 -3.88 12.20 -6.28
N ASP A 121 -5.19 12.31 -5.98
CA ASP A 121 -5.71 13.26 -5.00
C ASP A 121 -5.31 12.88 -3.57
N LYS A 122 -4.52 13.76 -2.93
CA LYS A 122 -4.05 13.59 -1.54
C LYS A 122 -4.95 14.25 -0.50
N THR A 123 -6.02 14.91 -0.92
CA THR A 123 -6.94 15.62 -0.02
C THR A 123 -7.98 14.69 0.59
N LYS A 124 -8.32 13.62 -0.13
CA LYS A 124 -9.30 12.61 0.29
C LYS A 124 -8.74 11.66 1.33
N LYS A 125 -9.64 11.18 2.19
CA LYS A 125 -9.40 10.15 3.20
C LYS A 125 -10.46 9.07 3.05
N TRP A 126 -10.22 7.89 3.64
CA TRP A 126 -11.10 6.74 3.39
C TRP A 126 -12.55 7.03 3.79
N TRP A 127 -12.77 7.75 4.89
CA TRP A 127 -14.12 8.06 5.36
C TRP A 127 -14.91 9.01 4.44
N ASP A 128 -14.25 9.72 3.52
CA ASP A 128 -14.93 10.56 2.51
C ASP A 128 -15.75 9.70 1.52
N PHE A 129 -15.48 8.39 1.46
CA PHE A 129 -16.18 7.43 0.61
C PHE A 129 -17.31 6.66 1.34
N THR A 130 -17.50 6.92 2.64
CA THR A 130 -18.51 6.22 3.46
C THR A 130 -19.93 6.42 2.92
N GLU A 131 -20.26 7.66 2.52
CA GLU A 131 -21.59 7.98 1.98
C GLU A 131 -21.84 7.30 0.64
N GLU A 132 -20.82 7.21 -0.21
CA GLU A 132 -20.89 6.52 -1.49
C GLU A 132 -21.11 5.03 -1.29
N ARG A 133 -20.35 4.40 -0.39
CA ARG A 133 -20.52 2.99 -0.02
C ARG A 133 -21.95 2.70 0.45
N LYS A 134 -22.46 3.51 1.38
CA LYS A 134 -23.83 3.35 1.94
C LYS A 134 -24.95 3.51 0.92
N LYS A 135 -24.72 4.17 -0.21
CA LYS A 135 -25.69 4.25 -1.31
C LYS A 135 -25.71 2.98 -2.14
N TYR A 136 -24.62 2.24 -2.16
CA TYR A 136 -24.45 1.01 -2.92
C TYR A 136 -24.86 -0.24 -2.11
N ARG A 137 -24.55 -0.26 -0.81
CA ARG A 137 -24.77 -1.38 0.13
C ARG A 137 -25.35 -0.87 1.45
#